data_AF-A0A835VKH7-F1
#
_entry.id   AF-A0A835VKH7-F1
#
_cell.length_a   1.000
_cell.length_b   1.000
_cell.length_c   1.000
_cell.angle_alpha   90.00
_cell.angle_beta   90.00
_cell.angle_gamma   90.00
#
_symmetry.space_group_name_H-M   'P 1'
#
loop_
_entity.id
_entity.type
_entity.pdbx_description
1 polymer ?
#
loop_
_entity_poly.entity_id
_entity_poly.type
_entity_poly.pdbx_seq_one_letter_code
_entity_poly.pdbx_strand_id
1 'polypeptide(L)'
;MQPQQLSPGTQFGVKPAPAVAIFSGRGPSLQNGDIIKPDIIAPGVNILVASPSGSNSTGKQATFVFQSGTSMATLHVKPALPPA
;
A
#
# COMPACT_ATOMS: atom_id res chain seq x y z
N MET A 1 11.80 -8.42 16.45
CA MET A 1 10.36 -8.77 16.55
C MET A 1 9.72 -7.72 17.43
N GLN A 2 9.05 -6.72 16.84
CA GLN A 2 8.37 -5.70 17.65
C GLN A 2 7.15 -6.35 18.30
N PRO A 3 6.97 -6.22 19.63
CA PRO A 3 5.77 -6.70 20.29
C PRO A 3 4.55 -6.01 19.66
N GLN A 4 3.49 -6.79 19.42
CA GLN A 4 2.22 -6.30 18.87
C GLN A 4 1.58 -5.35 19.89
N GLN A 5 2.00 -4.09 19.86
CA GLN A 5 1.45 -3.00 20.64
C GLN A 5 -0.05 -2.89 20.29
N LEU A 6 -0.93 -3.07 21.28
CA LEU A 6 -2.36 -2.80 21.15
C LEU A 6 -2.53 -1.36 20.64
N SER A 7 -2.83 -1.21 19.34
CA SER A 7 -2.89 0.10 18.69
C SER A 7 -4.08 0.90 19.25
N PRO A 8 -3.89 2.17 19.65
CA PRO A 8 -4.99 3.04 20.04
C PRO A 8 -5.77 3.44 18.77
N GLY A 9 -6.70 2.60 18.32
CA GLY A 9 -7.56 2.88 17.16
C GLY A 9 -6.80 3.26 15.87
N THR A 10 -7.49 3.95 14.97
CA THR A 10 -6.87 4.61 13.81
C THR A 10 -6.35 5.98 14.24
N GLN A 11 -5.07 6.24 14.01
CA GLN A 11 -4.44 7.51 14.35
C GLN A 11 -4.21 8.36 13.11
N PHE A 12 -4.57 9.64 13.20
CA PHE A 12 -4.35 10.63 12.15
C PHE A 12 -3.24 11.61 12.56
N GLY A 13 -2.61 12.28 11.59
CA GLY A 13 -1.57 13.28 11.86
C GLY A 13 -0.20 12.72 12.22
N VAL A 14 0.05 11.43 11.94
CA VAL A 14 1.37 10.82 12.09
C VAL A 14 2.38 11.51 11.17
N LYS A 15 3.52 11.93 11.72
CA LYS A 15 4.61 12.58 11.00
C LYS A 15 5.90 11.75 11.15
N PRO A 16 6.68 11.55 10.08
CA PRO A 16 6.46 12.05 8.72
C PRO A 16 5.43 11.20 7.93
N ALA A 17 4.55 11.85 7.19
CA ALA A 17 3.67 11.24 6.20
C ALA A 17 3.43 12.23 5.04
N PRO A 18 3.47 11.80 3.76
CA PRO A 18 3.77 10.43 3.29
C PRO A 18 5.25 10.07 3.43
N ALA A 19 5.55 8.78 3.51
CA ALA A 19 6.91 8.24 3.51
C ALA A 19 7.01 7.03 2.58
N VAL A 20 8.15 6.86 1.92
CA VAL A 20 8.38 5.73 1.01
C VAL A 20 8.56 4.46 1.84
N ALA A 21 7.73 3.44 1.58
CA ALA A 21 7.80 2.15 2.25
C ALA A 21 9.17 1.48 2.04
N ILE A 22 9.66 0.76 3.06
CA ILE A 22 10.98 0.09 3.00
C ILE A 22 11.10 -0.92 1.86
N PHE A 23 9.98 -1.51 1.44
CA PHE A 23 9.91 -2.50 0.36
C PHE A 23 9.68 -1.89 -1.03
N SER A 24 9.46 -0.57 -1.12
CA SER A 24 9.23 0.10 -2.40
C SER A 24 10.51 0.12 -3.22
N GLY A 25 10.41 -0.24 -4.51
CA GLY A 25 11.54 -0.19 -5.43
C GLY A 25 12.08 1.24 -5.58
N ARG A 26 13.40 1.37 -5.69
CA ARG A 26 14.10 2.64 -5.81
C ARG A 26 14.92 2.66 -7.09
N GLY A 27 15.04 3.83 -7.69
CA GLY A 27 15.95 4.04 -8.81
C GLY A 27 17.42 4.08 -8.39
N PRO A 28 18.33 4.23 -9.38
CA PRO A 28 18.03 4.31 -10.82
C PRO A 28 17.58 2.96 -11.40
N SER A 29 16.90 2.98 -12.54
CA SER A 29 16.49 1.74 -13.22
C SER A 29 17.72 0.99 -13.73
N LEU A 30 17.79 -0.32 -13.47
CA LEU A 30 18.87 -1.18 -13.97
C LEU A 30 18.84 -1.33 -15.50
N GLN A 31 17.68 -1.17 -16.13
CA GLN A 31 17.52 -1.27 -17.58
C GLN A 31 17.89 0.03 -18.32
N ASN A 32 17.65 1.19 -17.70
CA ASN A 32 17.92 2.48 -18.31
C ASN A 32 18.14 3.53 -17.21
N GLY A 33 19.41 3.78 -16.88
CA GLY A 33 19.80 4.69 -15.81
C GLY A 33 19.55 6.18 -16.11
N ASP A 34 19.33 6.54 -17.38
CA ASP A 34 19.11 7.92 -17.80
C ASP A 34 17.66 8.38 -17.56
N ILE A 35 16.74 7.45 -17.29
CA ILE A 35 15.34 7.75 -16.96
C ILE A 35 15.11 7.55 -15.46
N ILE A 36 14.70 8.62 -14.78
CA ILE A 36 14.39 8.60 -13.35
C ILE A 36 13.19 7.68 -13.10
N LYS A 37 13.36 6.73 -12.17
CA LYS A 37 12.31 5.85 -11.65
C LYS A 37 12.39 5.77 -10.12
N PRO A 38 11.27 5.54 -9.40
CA PRO A 38 9.88 5.54 -9.89
C PRO A 38 9.39 6.95 -10.26
N ASP A 39 8.38 7.05 -11.11
CA ASP A 39 7.87 8.36 -11.59
C ASP A 39 6.99 9.07 -10.54
N ILE A 40 6.21 8.31 -9.75
CA ILE A 40 5.22 8.83 -8.81
C ILE A 40 5.13 7.95 -7.56
N ILE A 41 4.78 8.56 -6.42
CA ILE A 41 4.44 7.86 -5.18
C ILE A 41 2.95 8.02 -4.87
N ALA A 42 2.34 6.97 -4.30
CA ALA A 42 0.94 6.98 -3.89
C ALA A 42 0.74 6.09 -2.65
N PRO A 43 -0.41 6.19 -1.95
CA PRO A 43 -0.70 5.37 -0.77
C PRO A 43 -0.68 3.87 -1.09
N GLY A 44 0.16 3.12 -0.38
CA GLY A 44 0.31 1.67 -0.58
C GLY A 44 0.62 0.89 0.69
N VAL A 45 0.54 1.50 1.87
CA VAL A 45 0.78 0.84 3.16
C VAL A 45 -0.48 0.96 4.01
N ASN A 46 -0.90 -0.16 4.62
CA ASN A 46 -2.11 -0.26 5.44
C ASN A 46 -3.36 0.28 4.73
N ILE A 47 -3.55 -0.12 3.47
CA ILE A 47 -4.73 0.25 2.68
C ILE A 47 -5.85 -0.74 2.98
N LEU A 48 -7.04 -0.23 3.30
CA LEU A 48 -8.24 -1.04 3.48
C LEU A 48 -8.81 -1.43 2.11
N VAL A 49 -8.92 -2.73 1.84
CA VAL A 49 -9.41 -3.26 0.56
C VAL A 49 -10.45 -4.36 0.79
N ALA A 50 -11.32 -4.59 -0.18
CA ALA A 50 -12.27 -5.71 -0.14
C ALA A 50 -11.52 -7.04 -0.16
N SER A 51 -11.94 -8.00 0.68
CA SER A 51 -11.36 -9.34 0.70
C SER A 51 -12.05 -10.21 -0.35
N PRO A 52 -11.36 -10.66 -1.41
CA PRO A 52 -11.97 -11.50 -2.44
C PRO A 52 -12.30 -12.90 -1.93
N SER A 53 -11.59 -13.40 -0.91
CA SER A 53 -11.82 -14.72 -0.32
C SER A 53 -12.77 -14.69 0.89
N GLY A 54 -13.25 -13.50 1.27
CA GLY A 54 -14.07 -13.31 2.46
C GLY A 54 -13.36 -13.66 3.77
N SER A 55 -12.03 -13.81 3.76
CA SER A 55 -11.22 -14.17 4.92
C SER A 55 -10.01 -13.23 5.05
N ASN A 56 -9.57 -13.00 6.27
CA ASN A 56 -8.37 -12.21 6.56
C ASN A 56 -7.12 -13.10 6.73
N SER A 57 -5.96 -12.48 6.92
CA SER A 57 -4.69 -13.19 7.14
C SER A 57 -4.67 -14.06 8.42
N THR A 58 -5.65 -13.91 9.30
CA THR A 58 -5.84 -14.73 10.51
C THR A 58 -6.88 -15.84 10.34
N GLY A 59 -7.41 -16.03 9.12
CA GLY A 59 -8.42 -17.04 8.81
C GLY A 59 -9.85 -16.69 9.27
N LYS A 60 -10.08 -15.47 9.77
CA LYS A 60 -11.42 -15.01 10.17
C LYS A 60 -12.15 -14.42 8.98
N GLN A 61 -13.47 -14.62 8.95
CA GLN A 61 -14.30 -13.99 7.93
C GLN A 61 -14.21 -12.46 8.03
N ALA A 62 -13.91 -11.80 6.91
CA ALA A 62 -13.80 -10.37 6.84
C ALA A 62 -14.12 -9.88 5.42
N THR A 63 -15.06 -8.94 5.30
CA THR A 63 -15.39 -8.28 4.02
C THR A 63 -14.26 -7.37 3.56
N PHE A 64 -13.47 -6.83 4.50
CA PHE A 64 -12.34 -5.95 4.23
C PHE A 64 -11.09 -6.39 5.00
N VAL A 65 -9.93 -6.16 4.39
CA VAL A 65 -8.62 -6.48 4.95
C VAL A 65 -7.65 -5.33 4.73
N PHE A 66 -6.68 -5.17 5.63
CA PHE A 66 -5.58 -4.25 5.41
C PHE A 66 -4.48 -4.95 4.61
N GLN A 67 -4.05 -4.33 3.51
CA GLN A 67 -2.96 -4.81 2.67
C GLN A 67 -1.93 -3.71 2.41
N SER A 68 -0.69 -4.13 2.19
CA SER A 68 0.44 -3.25 1.89
C SER A 68 1.19 -3.77 0.67
N GLY A 69 1.52 -2.88 -0.27
CA GLY A 69 2.22 -3.21 -1.50
C GLY A 69 2.19 -2.08 -2.53
N THR A 70 3.11 -2.12 -3.49
CA THR A 70 3.10 -1.21 -4.64
C THR A 70 1.91 -1.46 -5.58
N SER A 71 1.31 -2.66 -5.55
CA SER A 71 0.05 -2.99 -6.22
C SER A 71 -1.11 -2.13 -5.71
N MET A 72 -1.16 -1.84 -4.40
CA MET A 72 -2.18 -0.94 -3.82
C MET A 72 -1.94 0.52 -4.20
N ALA A 73 -0.67 0.94 -4.31
CA ALA A 73 -0.34 2.27 -4.84
C ALA A 73 -0.77 2.43 -6.31
N THR A 74 -0.60 1.38 -7.11
CA THR A 74 -0.99 1.37 -8.53
C THR A 74 -2.48 1.67 -8.73
N LEU A 75 -3.37 1.17 -7.87
CA LEU A 75 -4.80 1.43 -7.96
C LEU A 75 -5.18 2.88 -7.69
N HIS A 76 -4.41 3.60 -6.86
CA HIS A 76 -4.64 5.02 -6.59
C HIS A 76 -4.18 5.93 -7.73
N VAL A 77 -3.15 5.52 -8.46
CA VAL A 77 -2.60 6.28 -9.59
C VAL A 77 -3.41 6.04 -10.87
N LYS A 78 -3.96 4.83 -11.04
CA LYS A 78 -4.72 4.50 -12.23
C LYS A 78 -6.04 5.28 -12.28
N PRO A 79 -6.42 5.84 -13.45
CA PRO A 79 -7.74 6.42 -13.62
C PRO A 79 -8.83 5.35 -13.50
N ALA A 80 -10.01 5.77 -13.05
CA ALA A 80 -11.19 4.91 -13.06
C ALA A 80 -11.50 4.52 -14.51
N LEU A 81 -11.58 3.23 -14.80
CA LEU A 81 -12.03 2.75 -16.09
C LEU A 81 -13.53 3.06 -16.22
N PRO A 82 -14.02 3.59 -17.36
CA PRO A 82 -15.45 3.72 -17.58
C PRO A 82 -16.13 2.35 -17.54
N PRO A 83 -17.39 2.25 -17.06
CA PRO A 83 -18.15 1.02 -17.15
C PRO A 83 -18.33 0.64 -18.63
N ALA A 84 -18.11 -0.64 -18.92
CA ALA A 84 -18.37 -1.24 -20.22
C ALA A 84 -19.88 -1.30 -20.52
#